data_AF-A0A919E619-F1
#
_entry.id   AF-A0A919E619-F1
#
_cell.length_a   1.000
_cell.length_b   1.000
_cell.length_c   1.000
_cell.angle_alpha   90.00
_cell.angle_beta   90.00
_cell.angle_gamma   90.00
#
_symmetry.space_group_name_H-M   'P 1'
#
loop_
_entity.id
_entity.type
_entity.pdbx_description
1 polymer ?
#
loop_
_entity_poly.entity_id
_entity_poly.type
_entity_poly.pdbx_seq_one_letter_code
_entity_poly.pdbx_strand_id
1 'polypeptide(L)'
;MRLTRTAAAAAAVAALLIPATAHTAAAATPRSHAAPGETVTLPVREALAELPVRDEDRTGYERSKFKHWIDADRDGCNTRAEVLKAEAVLAPVQGANCTLTGGQWYSPYDDRYIDGARGLDIDHLVPLAEAWDSGAYAWSAKEREAYANDLGDDRAR
;
A
#
# COMPACT_ATOMS: atom_id res chain seq x y z
N MET A 1 -37.41 84.26 19.81
CA MET A 1 -37.47 82.82 20.14
C MET A 1 -36.54 82.08 19.18
N ARG A 2 -35.77 81.12 19.68
CA ARG A 2 -34.46 80.61 19.20
C ARG A 2 -34.43 80.09 17.75
N LEU A 3 -33.24 80.13 17.11
CA LEU A 3 -32.42 78.94 16.82
C LEU A 3 -31.17 79.27 15.95
N THR A 4 -29.98 79.10 16.52
CA THR A 4 -28.70 78.90 15.83
C THR A 4 -28.59 77.46 15.34
N ARG A 5 -28.16 77.19 14.11
CA ARG A 5 -27.53 75.90 13.73
C ARG A 5 -26.49 76.07 12.61
N THR A 6 -25.24 75.81 12.98
CA THR A 6 -24.09 75.48 12.12
C THR A 6 -24.27 74.10 11.49
N ALA A 7 -23.89 73.93 10.22
CA ALA A 7 -23.80 72.65 9.54
C ALA A 7 -22.33 72.22 9.38
N ALA A 8 -22.04 70.95 9.68
CA ALA A 8 -20.78 70.29 9.38
C ALA A 8 -21.02 69.25 8.28
N ALA A 9 -20.14 69.22 7.28
CA ALA A 9 -20.21 68.33 6.13
C ALA A 9 -19.63 66.94 6.45
N ALA A 10 -20.31 65.88 6.00
CA ALA A 10 -19.88 64.50 6.12
C ALA A 10 -19.11 64.05 4.87
N ALA A 11 -17.98 63.35 5.05
CA ALA A 11 -17.24 62.68 4.00
C ALA A 11 -17.73 61.22 3.88
N ALA A 12 -18.02 60.76 2.66
CA ALA A 12 -18.42 59.39 2.36
C ALA A 12 -17.20 58.57 1.90
N VAL A 13 -16.98 57.40 2.53
CA VAL A 13 -16.01 56.39 2.10
C VAL A 13 -16.80 55.24 1.47
N ALA A 14 -16.57 54.97 0.19
CA ALA A 14 -17.18 53.84 -0.51
C ALA A 14 -16.30 52.58 -0.34
N ALA A 15 -16.84 51.54 0.28
CA ALA A 15 -16.20 50.23 0.40
C ALA A 15 -16.55 49.37 -0.83
N LEU A 16 -15.54 48.89 -1.56
CA LEU A 16 -15.71 47.90 -2.63
C LEU A 16 -15.89 46.51 -2.02
N LEU A 17 -17.06 45.89 -2.24
CA LEU A 17 -17.36 44.51 -1.86
C LEU A 17 -16.95 43.57 -3.00
N ILE A 18 -15.96 42.71 -2.78
CA ILE A 18 -15.64 41.58 -3.66
C ILE A 18 -16.53 40.41 -3.24
N PRO A 19 -17.37 39.83 -4.11
CA PRO A 19 -18.17 38.67 -3.74
C PRO A 19 -17.26 37.44 -3.66
N ALA A 20 -17.11 36.90 -2.45
CA ALA A 20 -16.51 35.59 -2.23
C ALA A 20 -17.47 34.53 -2.79
N THR A 21 -17.13 33.93 -3.94
CA THR A 21 -17.85 32.76 -4.46
C THR A 21 -17.52 31.56 -3.58
N ALA A 22 -18.33 31.33 -2.53
CA ALA A 22 -18.30 30.10 -1.77
C ALA A 22 -18.62 28.94 -2.74
N HIS A 23 -17.62 28.11 -3.03
CA HIS A 23 -17.85 26.83 -3.68
C HIS A 23 -18.55 25.93 -2.65
N THR A 24 -19.87 25.85 -2.72
CA THR A 24 -20.61 24.81 -2.01
C THR A 24 -20.21 23.47 -2.60
N ALA A 25 -19.32 22.76 -1.92
CA ALA A 25 -19.12 21.34 -2.14
C ALA A 25 -20.49 20.66 -1.93
N ALA A 26 -21.06 20.12 -3.00
CA ALA A 26 -22.26 19.31 -2.90
C ALA A 26 -21.94 18.15 -1.94
N ALA A 27 -22.68 18.05 -0.84
CA ALA A 27 -22.56 16.93 0.07
C ALA A 27 -22.89 15.65 -0.70
N ALA A 28 -21.88 14.79 -0.87
CA ALA A 28 -22.08 13.47 -1.45
C ALA A 28 -23.06 12.69 -0.56
N THR A 29 -24.18 12.26 -1.14
CA THR A 29 -25.10 11.32 -0.48
C THR A 29 -24.28 10.06 -0.14
N PRO A 30 -24.28 9.57 1.11
CA PRO A 30 -23.56 8.34 1.42
C PRO A 30 -24.15 7.21 0.58
N ARG A 31 -23.39 6.74 -0.40
CA ARG A 31 -23.74 5.52 -1.13
C ARG A 31 -23.57 4.35 -0.17
N SER A 32 -24.53 3.44 -0.16
CA SER A 32 -24.39 2.17 0.56
C SER A 32 -23.09 1.51 0.10
N HIS A 33 -22.17 1.24 1.03
CA HIS A 33 -21.00 0.43 0.72
C HIS A 33 -21.47 -0.94 0.22
N ALA A 34 -20.85 -1.40 -0.85
CA ALA A 34 -21.10 -2.74 -1.36
C ALA A 34 -20.70 -3.78 -0.32
N ALA A 35 -21.42 -4.91 -0.30
CA ALA A 35 -21.09 -5.99 0.61
C ALA A 35 -19.72 -6.61 0.24
N PRO A 36 -18.98 -7.19 1.19
CA PRO A 36 -17.74 -7.92 0.88
C PRO A 36 -17.97 -8.99 -0.21
N GLY A 37 -17.22 -8.91 -1.30
CA GLY A 37 -17.35 -9.84 -2.44
C GLY A 37 -18.40 -9.44 -3.50
N GLU A 38 -19.12 -8.35 -3.31
CA GLU A 38 -20.03 -7.81 -4.33
C GLU A 38 -19.26 -7.16 -5.47
N THR A 39 -19.61 -7.50 -6.71
CA THR A 39 -19.02 -6.87 -7.90
C THR A 39 -19.74 -5.56 -8.18
N VAL A 40 -19.03 -4.44 -8.07
CA VAL A 40 -19.54 -3.10 -8.39
C VAL A 40 -18.88 -2.59 -9.66
N THR A 41 -19.66 -1.99 -10.56
CA THR A 41 -19.14 -1.30 -11.76
C THR A 41 -19.33 0.19 -11.61
N LEU A 42 -18.23 0.94 -11.64
CA LEU A 42 -18.20 2.39 -11.53
C LEU A 42 -16.97 2.98 -12.25
N PRO A 43 -16.99 4.26 -12.67
CA PRO A 43 -15.81 4.90 -13.25
C PRO A 43 -14.61 4.86 -12.29
N VAL A 44 -13.40 4.61 -12.80
CA VAL A 44 -12.21 4.42 -11.94
C VAL A 44 -11.93 5.60 -11.01
N ARG A 45 -12.17 6.84 -11.44
CA ARG A 45 -12.00 8.03 -10.58
C ARG A 45 -12.97 8.04 -9.42
N GLU A 46 -14.20 7.58 -9.63
CA GLU A 46 -15.19 7.45 -8.56
C GLU A 46 -14.78 6.34 -7.60
N ALA A 47 -14.29 5.19 -8.12
CA ALA A 47 -13.79 4.11 -7.29
C ALA A 47 -12.62 4.54 -6.39
N LEU A 48 -11.66 5.28 -6.95
CA LEU A 48 -10.52 5.81 -6.19
C LEU A 48 -10.96 6.82 -5.12
N ALA A 49 -11.96 7.64 -5.40
CA ALA A 49 -12.48 8.61 -4.44
C ALA A 49 -13.21 7.97 -3.25
N GLU A 50 -13.66 6.71 -3.39
CA GLU A 50 -14.32 5.93 -2.34
C GLU A 50 -13.32 5.15 -1.47
N LEU A 51 -12.04 5.10 -1.84
CA LEU A 51 -11.03 4.40 -1.04
C LEU A 51 -10.80 5.13 0.30
N PRO A 52 -10.92 4.44 1.45
CA PRO A 52 -10.65 5.05 2.73
C PRO A 52 -9.16 5.39 2.85
N VAL A 53 -8.87 6.66 3.11
CA VAL A 53 -7.52 7.12 3.48
C VAL A 53 -7.39 7.04 5.00
N ARG A 54 -6.31 6.43 5.47
CA ARG A 54 -5.99 6.31 6.89
C ARG A 54 -4.51 6.61 7.10
N ASP A 55 -4.17 7.04 8.31
CA ASP A 55 -2.79 7.19 8.73
C ASP A 55 -2.14 5.82 8.93
N GLU A 56 -0.86 5.73 8.61
CA GLU A 56 -0.01 4.57 8.90
C GLU A 56 0.20 4.41 10.43
N ASP A 57 0.15 3.18 10.95
CA ASP A 57 0.44 2.88 12.36
C ASP A 57 1.34 1.66 12.54
N ARG A 58 2.60 1.92 12.96
CA ARG A 58 3.61 0.88 13.22
C ARG A 58 3.56 0.30 14.64
N THR A 59 2.65 0.76 15.48
CA THR A 59 2.59 0.37 16.88
C THR A 59 2.47 -1.15 17.01
N GLY A 60 3.37 -1.76 17.77
CA GLY A 60 3.38 -3.20 18.02
C GLY A 60 3.86 -4.06 16.85
N TYR A 61 4.43 -3.48 15.78
CA TYR A 61 5.04 -4.25 14.72
C TYR A 61 6.22 -5.09 15.24
N GLU A 62 6.22 -6.38 14.91
CA GLU A 62 7.34 -7.28 15.07
C GLU A 62 7.41 -8.17 13.82
N ARG A 63 8.56 -8.21 13.14
CA ARG A 63 8.73 -9.02 11.92
C ARG A 63 8.41 -10.50 12.16
N SER A 64 8.70 -11.02 13.35
CA SER A 64 8.40 -12.39 13.77
C SER A 64 6.90 -12.74 13.77
N LYS A 65 5.99 -11.75 13.76
CA LYS A 65 4.53 -11.98 13.64
C LYS A 65 4.11 -12.44 12.24
N PHE A 66 5.01 -12.34 11.27
CA PHE A 66 4.88 -12.86 9.92
C PHE A 66 5.76 -14.10 9.79
N LYS A 67 5.19 -15.26 10.08
CA LYS A 67 5.91 -16.54 9.93
C LYS A 67 6.23 -16.76 8.45
N HIS A 68 7.50 -16.75 8.12
CA HIS A 68 8.02 -16.95 6.76
C HIS A 68 8.74 -18.29 6.60
N TRP A 69 9.03 -18.64 5.35
CA TRP A 69 9.79 -19.82 4.95
C TRP A 69 9.11 -21.13 5.36
N ILE A 70 7.82 -21.22 5.07
CA ILE A 70 7.07 -22.46 5.18
C ILE A 70 7.31 -23.35 3.96
N ASP A 71 7.14 -24.65 4.15
CA ASP A 71 7.02 -25.63 3.06
C ASP A 71 5.52 -25.89 2.87
N ALA A 72 4.90 -25.15 1.94
CA ALA A 72 3.45 -25.08 1.81
C ALA A 72 2.86 -26.32 1.12
N ASP A 73 3.57 -26.87 0.14
CA ASP A 73 3.18 -28.03 -0.65
C ASP A 73 3.83 -29.34 -0.16
N ARG A 74 4.74 -29.26 0.81
CA ARG A 74 5.40 -30.39 1.50
C ARG A 74 6.34 -31.17 0.58
N ASP A 75 6.98 -30.48 -0.36
CA ASP A 75 7.97 -31.07 -1.26
C ASP A 75 9.42 -31.02 -0.70
N GLY A 76 9.59 -30.39 0.48
CA GLY A 76 10.88 -30.22 1.15
C GLY A 76 11.59 -28.90 0.80
N CYS A 77 11.01 -28.08 -0.07
CA CYS A 77 11.45 -26.73 -0.37
C CYS A 77 10.58 -25.72 0.38
N ASN A 78 11.23 -24.81 1.12
CA ASN A 78 10.49 -23.70 1.71
C ASN A 78 10.25 -22.59 0.67
N THR A 79 9.37 -21.64 1.00
CA THR A 79 9.06 -20.50 0.12
C THR A 79 10.29 -19.77 -0.40
N ARG A 80 11.39 -19.66 0.37
CA ARG A 80 12.64 -19.06 -0.12
C ARG A 80 13.24 -19.86 -1.28
N ALA A 81 13.29 -21.19 -1.15
CA ALA A 81 13.80 -22.06 -2.19
C ALA A 81 12.88 -22.07 -3.42
N GLU A 82 11.56 -21.98 -3.22
CA GLU A 82 10.60 -21.85 -4.31
C GLU A 82 10.81 -20.58 -5.13
N VAL A 83 10.98 -19.42 -4.48
CA VAL A 83 11.31 -18.16 -5.18
C VAL A 83 12.61 -18.28 -5.94
N LEU A 84 13.67 -18.82 -5.30
CA LEU A 84 14.95 -18.99 -5.96
C LEU A 84 14.89 -19.90 -7.19
N LYS A 85 14.08 -20.96 -7.16
CA LYS A 85 13.85 -21.83 -8.32
C LYS A 85 13.09 -21.10 -9.42
N ALA A 86 12.06 -20.34 -9.05
CA ALA A 86 11.16 -19.68 -10.00
C ALA A 86 11.81 -18.47 -10.71
N GLU A 87 12.64 -17.70 -10.02
CA GLU A 87 13.18 -16.42 -10.52
C GLU A 87 14.62 -16.53 -11.05
N ALA A 88 15.18 -17.74 -11.12
CA ALA A 88 16.50 -17.95 -11.66
C ALA A 88 16.52 -17.74 -13.18
N VAL A 89 17.48 -16.94 -13.66
CA VAL A 89 17.80 -16.81 -15.09
C VAL A 89 18.52 -18.07 -15.56
N LEU A 90 19.46 -18.58 -14.76
CA LEU A 90 20.04 -19.90 -14.93
C LEU A 90 19.63 -20.77 -13.76
N ALA A 91 18.89 -21.85 -14.04
CA ALA A 91 18.36 -22.72 -13.00
C ALA A 91 19.46 -23.31 -12.11
N PRO A 92 19.32 -23.28 -10.78
CA PRO A 92 20.20 -24.00 -9.88
C PRO A 92 19.96 -25.51 -9.94
N VAL A 93 20.96 -26.28 -9.50
CA VAL A 93 20.79 -27.73 -9.24
C VAL A 93 20.22 -27.92 -7.84
N GLN A 94 19.08 -28.60 -7.75
CA GLN A 94 18.44 -29.00 -6.50
C GLN A 94 18.99 -30.35 -6.01
N GLY A 95 19.57 -30.35 -4.81
CA GLY A 95 19.99 -31.55 -4.08
C GLY A 95 18.98 -31.99 -3.02
N ALA A 96 19.42 -32.86 -2.11
CA ALA A 96 18.61 -33.32 -0.98
C ALA A 96 18.15 -32.15 -0.09
N ASN A 97 16.94 -32.28 0.48
CA ASN A 97 16.29 -31.28 1.34
C ASN A 97 16.27 -29.88 0.70
N CYS A 98 16.04 -29.82 -0.61
CA CYS A 98 16.02 -28.60 -1.41
C CYS A 98 17.28 -27.71 -1.30
N THR A 99 18.45 -28.34 -1.11
CA THR A 99 19.71 -27.60 -1.15
C THR A 99 19.98 -27.14 -2.59
N LEU A 100 19.96 -25.83 -2.83
CA LEU A 100 20.23 -25.26 -4.15
C LEU A 100 21.72 -24.94 -4.33
N THR A 101 22.29 -25.34 -5.47
CA THR A 101 23.70 -25.09 -5.83
C THR A 101 23.81 -24.52 -7.24
N GLY A 102 24.77 -23.60 -7.44
CA GLY A 102 24.88 -22.85 -8.68
C GLY A 102 23.70 -21.90 -8.88
N GLY A 103 23.33 -21.71 -10.15
CA GLY A 103 22.29 -20.80 -10.59
C GLY A 103 22.76 -19.34 -10.71
N GLN A 104 21.96 -18.56 -11.42
CA GLN A 104 22.19 -17.13 -11.62
C GLN A 104 20.86 -16.39 -11.60
N TRP A 105 20.83 -15.25 -10.93
CA TRP A 105 19.65 -14.37 -10.80
C TRP A 105 20.01 -12.97 -11.27
N TYR A 106 19.01 -12.22 -11.71
CA TYR A 106 19.16 -10.81 -12.03
C TYR A 106 18.50 -9.97 -10.93
N SER A 107 19.24 -9.04 -10.34
CA SER A 107 18.73 -8.08 -9.35
C SER A 107 18.27 -6.81 -10.07
N PRO A 108 16.97 -6.55 -10.20
CA PRO A 108 16.47 -5.33 -10.84
C PRO A 108 16.77 -4.06 -10.02
N TYR A 109 17.02 -4.19 -8.71
CA TYR A 109 17.37 -3.08 -7.83
C TYR A 109 18.81 -2.61 -8.01
N ASP A 110 19.71 -3.52 -8.38
CA ASP A 110 21.13 -3.25 -8.52
C ASP A 110 21.61 -3.23 -9.98
N ASP A 111 20.74 -3.59 -10.94
CA ASP A 111 21.07 -3.79 -12.36
C ASP A 111 22.28 -4.72 -12.58
N ARG A 112 22.26 -5.89 -11.92
CA ARG A 112 23.36 -6.86 -11.98
C ARG A 112 22.91 -8.31 -11.90
N TYR A 113 23.73 -9.18 -12.47
CA TYR A 113 23.61 -10.63 -12.28
C TYR A 113 24.36 -11.07 -11.03
N ILE A 114 23.76 -12.01 -10.29
CA ILE A 114 24.28 -12.57 -9.05
C ILE A 114 24.35 -14.09 -9.21
N ASP A 115 25.55 -14.64 -9.00
CA ASP A 115 25.77 -16.09 -9.05
C ASP A 115 25.60 -16.72 -7.67
N GLY A 116 24.87 -17.84 -7.64
CA GLY A 116 24.66 -18.62 -6.43
C GLY A 116 23.63 -18.03 -5.48
N ALA A 117 22.74 -18.89 -4.98
CA ALA A 117 21.62 -18.55 -4.09
C ALA A 117 21.99 -17.89 -2.75
N ARG A 118 23.29 -17.78 -2.41
CA ARG A 118 23.77 -17.11 -1.19
C ARG A 118 24.22 -15.66 -1.44
N GLY A 119 24.35 -15.26 -2.70
CA GLY A 119 24.78 -13.89 -3.07
C GLY A 119 23.65 -12.86 -3.00
N LEU A 120 22.41 -13.28 -2.74
CA LEU A 120 21.23 -12.44 -2.69
C LEU A 120 20.23 -12.91 -1.63
N ASP A 121 19.36 -11.98 -1.24
CA ASP A 121 18.21 -12.22 -0.39
C ASP A 121 16.92 -12.16 -1.20
N ILE A 122 15.89 -12.84 -0.69
CA ILE A 122 14.52 -12.74 -1.20
C ILE A 122 13.79 -11.72 -0.35
N ASP A 123 13.17 -10.73 -1.00
CA ASP A 123 12.47 -9.64 -0.34
C ASP A 123 11.00 -9.56 -0.76
N HIS A 124 10.18 -8.94 0.09
CA HIS A 124 8.78 -8.67 -0.21
C HIS A 124 8.68 -7.33 -0.92
N LEU A 125 8.13 -7.30 -2.15
CA LEU A 125 7.94 -6.06 -2.92
C LEU A 125 7.15 -5.01 -2.13
N VAL A 126 6.09 -5.45 -1.44
CA VAL A 126 5.44 -4.65 -0.39
C VAL A 126 5.94 -5.17 0.96
N PRO A 127 6.78 -4.40 1.68
CA PRO A 127 7.43 -4.87 2.90
C PRO A 127 6.44 -5.33 3.97
N LEU A 128 6.85 -6.29 4.80
CA LEU A 128 6.02 -6.79 5.92
C LEU A 128 5.65 -5.67 6.92
N ALA A 129 6.53 -4.68 7.10
CA ALA A 129 6.26 -3.51 7.93
C ALA A 129 5.21 -2.60 7.28
N GLU A 130 5.29 -2.39 5.97
CA GLU A 130 4.29 -1.60 5.24
C GLU A 130 2.91 -2.26 5.32
N ALA A 131 2.84 -3.58 5.11
CA ALA A 131 1.59 -4.32 5.28
C ALA A 131 0.99 -4.12 6.68
N TRP A 132 1.84 -4.09 7.73
CA TRP A 132 1.42 -3.80 9.10
C TRP A 132 0.84 -2.38 9.24
N ASP A 133 1.61 -1.38 8.81
CA ASP A 133 1.27 0.04 8.88
C ASP A 133 -0.06 0.33 8.14
N SER A 134 -0.32 -0.43 7.07
CA SER A 134 -1.53 -0.39 6.23
C SER A 134 -2.68 -1.29 6.70
N GLY A 135 -2.61 -1.93 7.86
CA GLY A 135 -3.74 -2.65 8.49
C GLY A 135 -3.54 -4.12 8.82
N ALA A 136 -2.42 -4.74 8.45
CA ALA A 136 -2.13 -6.15 8.78
C ALA A 136 -1.90 -6.38 10.29
N TYR A 137 -1.82 -5.31 11.09
CA TYR A 137 -1.88 -5.40 12.55
C TYR A 137 -3.16 -6.10 13.04
N ALA A 138 -4.27 -5.96 12.30
CA ALA A 138 -5.57 -6.54 12.65
C ALA A 138 -5.74 -7.98 12.14
N TRP A 139 -4.84 -8.47 11.29
CA TRP A 139 -4.93 -9.80 10.72
C TRP A 139 -4.70 -10.89 11.78
N SER A 140 -5.22 -12.09 11.51
CA SER A 140 -4.82 -13.29 12.21
C SER A 140 -3.35 -13.65 11.90
N ALA A 141 -2.75 -14.48 12.75
CA ALA A 141 -1.41 -15.00 12.48
C ALA A 141 -1.35 -15.80 11.17
N LYS A 142 -2.44 -16.49 10.81
CA LYS A 142 -2.52 -17.28 9.57
C LYS A 142 -2.58 -16.39 8.33
N GLU A 143 -3.29 -15.27 8.37
CA GLU A 143 -3.31 -14.30 7.27
C GLU A 143 -1.94 -13.64 7.07
N ARG A 144 -1.25 -13.28 8.16
CA ARG A 144 0.14 -12.78 8.07
C ARG A 144 1.12 -13.83 7.54
N GLU A 145 0.96 -15.10 7.94
CA GLU A 145 1.74 -16.20 7.36
C GLU A 145 1.44 -16.37 5.86
N ALA A 146 0.16 -16.34 5.46
CA ALA A 146 -0.20 -16.45 4.05
C ALA A 146 0.41 -15.31 3.23
N TYR A 147 0.30 -14.05 3.69
CA TYR A 147 0.91 -12.90 3.04
C TYR A 147 2.44 -13.03 2.93
N ALA A 148 3.10 -13.44 4.01
CA ALA A 148 4.56 -13.57 4.04
C ALA A 148 5.12 -14.66 3.12
N ASN A 149 4.26 -15.59 2.67
CA ASN A 149 4.66 -16.72 1.83
C ASN A 149 3.87 -16.81 0.51
N ASP A 150 3.20 -15.72 0.11
CA ASP A 150 2.43 -15.71 -1.13
C ASP A 150 3.36 -15.76 -2.35
N LEU A 151 3.04 -16.65 -3.29
CA LEU A 151 3.74 -16.82 -4.56
C LEU A 151 2.76 -16.70 -5.75
N GLY A 152 1.51 -16.32 -5.49
CA GLY A 152 0.41 -16.42 -6.44
C GLY A 152 0.23 -15.19 -7.33
N ASP A 153 0.88 -14.07 -7.03
CA ASP A 153 0.75 -12.85 -7.81
C ASP A 153 1.75 -12.81 -8.98
N ASP A 154 1.24 -12.93 -10.21
CA ASP A 154 2.07 -12.87 -11.43
C ASP A 154 2.77 -11.51 -11.62
N ARG A 155 2.27 -10.44 -10.98
CA ARG A 155 2.91 -9.11 -11.03
C ARG A 155 4.14 -9.01 -10.12
N ALA A 156 4.32 -9.97 -9.23
CA ALA A 156 5.47 -10.04 -8.35
C ALA A 156 6.64 -10.84 -8.97
N ARG A 157 6.50 -11.30 -10.23
CA ARG A 157 7.47 -12.12 -10.97
C ARG A 157 8.14 -11.33 -12.10
#